data_AF-A0A929HKC5-F1
#
_entry.id   AF-A0A929HKC5-F1
#
_cell.length_a   1.000
_cell.length_b   1.000
_cell.length_c   1.000
_cell.angle_alpha   90.00
_cell.angle_beta   90.00
_cell.angle_gamma   90.00
#
_symmetry.space_group_name_H-M   'P 1'
#
loop_
_entity.id
_entity.type
_entity.pdbx_description
1 polymer ?
#
loop_
_entity_poly.entity_id
_entity_poly.type
_entity_poly.pdbx_seq_one_letter_code
_entity_poly.pdbx_strand_id
1 'polypeptide(L)'
;MKRYKITDKDALPAHRWIQNQITKQGGYFPVNSIDTMGDNSQAHDTFSKLKPNDADTINAWSEKHLDKAQWKKLKNSIRAYRLKLKREDDLTLDVKRIAIKVPVYGRLKALADKRNEGLSETVEHLLSYDR
;
A
#
# COMPACT_ATOMS: atom_id res chain seq x y z
N MET A 1 14.66 -0.86 7.92
CA MET A 1 13.83 -0.20 6.89
C MET A 1 12.73 0.58 7.61
N LYS A 2 12.61 1.90 7.41
CA LYS A 2 11.60 2.71 8.08
C LYS A 2 10.20 2.39 7.50
N ARG A 3 9.22 2.11 8.36
CA ARG A 3 7.81 1.93 7.96
C ARG A 3 7.27 3.24 7.37
N TYR A 4 6.36 3.15 6.41
CA TYR A 4 5.76 4.35 5.81
C TYR A 4 4.88 5.05 6.87
N LYS A 5 5.03 6.36 7.04
CA LYS A 5 4.18 7.12 7.96
C LYS A 5 2.92 7.58 7.22
N ILE A 6 1.77 7.07 7.62
CA ILE A 6 0.45 7.53 7.15
C ILE A 6 0.26 8.95 7.67
N THR A 7 -0.10 9.88 6.80
CA THR A 7 -0.43 11.26 7.15
C THR A 7 -1.94 11.45 7.22
N ASP A 8 -2.43 12.59 7.72
CA ASP A 8 -3.88 12.85 7.82
C ASP A 8 -4.60 12.75 6.47
N LYS A 9 -3.93 13.17 5.38
CA LYS A 9 -4.44 13.02 4.01
C LYS A 9 -4.55 11.57 3.55
N ASP A 10 -3.81 10.66 4.20
CA ASP A 10 -3.81 9.23 3.90
C ASP A 10 -4.70 8.42 4.84
N ALA A 11 -5.16 9.02 5.95
CA ALA A 11 -5.89 8.31 6.99
C ALA A 11 -7.13 7.61 6.42
N LEU A 12 -7.98 8.35 5.70
CA LEU A 12 -9.21 7.80 5.11
C LEU A 12 -8.96 6.68 4.09
N PRO A 13 -8.08 6.85 3.07
CA PRO A 13 -7.79 5.76 2.14
C PRO A 13 -7.09 4.57 2.81
N ALA A 14 -6.25 4.80 3.82
CA ALA A 14 -5.63 3.73 4.60
C ALA A 14 -6.69 2.92 5.38
N HIS A 15 -7.59 3.61 6.09
CA HIS A 15 -8.70 3.01 6.81
C HIS A 15 -9.58 2.16 5.88
N ARG A 16 -9.97 2.71 4.72
CA ARG A 16 -10.76 1.98 3.71
C ARG A 16 -10.02 0.75 3.18
N TRP A 17 -8.71 0.83 2.99
CA TRP A 17 -7.93 -0.32 2.57
C TRP A 17 -7.97 -1.43 3.62
N ILE A 18 -7.76 -1.09 4.90
CA ILE A 18 -7.81 -2.03 6.03
C ILE A 18 -9.20 -2.67 6.13
N GLN A 19 -10.27 -1.85 6.07
CA GLN A 19 -11.66 -2.33 6.05
C GLN A 19 -11.92 -3.32 4.91
N ASN A 20 -11.38 -3.05 3.72
CA ASN A 20 -11.50 -3.94 2.57
C ASN A 20 -10.72 -5.25 2.77
N GLN A 21 -9.58 -5.23 3.46
CA GLN A 21 -8.86 -6.47 3.77
C GLN A 21 -9.65 -7.32 4.79
N ILE A 22 -10.18 -6.67 5.83
CA ILE A 22 -11.08 -7.27 6.84
C ILE A 22 -12.25 -7.99 6.15
N THR A 23 -12.93 -7.32 5.23
CA THR A 23 -14.16 -7.82 4.60
C THR A 23 -13.93 -8.81 3.46
N LYS A 24 -12.89 -8.65 2.63
CA LYS A 24 -12.69 -9.48 1.42
C LYS A 24 -11.82 -10.72 1.63
N GLN A 25 -10.90 -10.73 2.60
CA GLN A 25 -9.95 -11.84 2.79
C GLN A 25 -10.32 -12.77 3.95
N GLY A 26 -11.59 -12.80 4.37
CA GLY A 26 -12.01 -13.56 5.55
C GLY A 26 -11.34 -13.07 6.84
N GLY A 27 -10.86 -11.82 6.85
CA GLY A 27 -10.31 -11.21 8.04
C GLY A 27 -8.88 -11.61 8.42
N TYR A 28 -8.13 -12.27 7.54
CA TYR A 28 -6.80 -12.78 7.88
C TYR A 28 -5.70 -11.72 7.76
N PHE A 29 -5.18 -11.31 8.90
CA PHE A 29 -3.95 -10.55 9.09
C PHE A 29 -2.89 -11.51 9.67
N PRO A 30 -1.83 -11.87 8.91
CA PRO A 30 -0.69 -12.57 9.48
C PRO A 30 -0.02 -11.65 10.49
N VAL A 31 -0.31 -11.87 11.76
CA VAL A 31 0.35 -11.17 12.85
C VAL A 31 1.73 -11.81 13.04
N ASN A 32 2.71 -11.04 13.50
CA ASN A 32 4.08 -11.51 13.78
C ASN A 32 4.16 -12.56 14.91
N SER A 33 3.03 -13.13 15.35
CA SER A 33 2.96 -14.07 16.46
C SER A 33 2.53 -15.46 15.97
N ILE A 34 2.93 -16.47 16.73
CA ILE A 34 2.71 -17.89 16.47
C ILE A 34 1.21 -18.27 16.63
N ASP A 35 0.38 -17.38 17.18
CA ASP A 35 -1.06 -17.57 17.42
C ASP A 35 -1.93 -16.77 16.43
N THR A 36 -2.13 -17.33 15.24
CA THR A 36 -2.77 -16.65 14.11
C THR A 36 -4.30 -16.48 14.22
N MET A 37 -4.98 -17.18 15.12
CA MET A 37 -6.45 -17.06 15.27
C MET A 37 -6.87 -16.00 16.30
N GLY A 38 -6.26 -15.95 17.48
CA GLY A 38 -6.60 -14.98 18.53
C GLY A 38 -6.24 -13.54 18.15
N ASP A 39 -5.07 -13.37 17.53
CA ASP A 39 -4.58 -12.05 17.12
C ASP A 39 -5.39 -11.45 15.96
N ASN A 40 -6.02 -12.30 15.14
CA ASN A 40 -6.93 -11.85 14.09
C ASN A 40 -8.23 -11.29 14.67
N SER A 41 -8.87 -11.98 15.62
CA SER A 41 -10.06 -11.45 16.29
C SER A 41 -9.79 -10.08 16.93
N GLN A 42 -8.63 -9.94 17.59
CA GLN A 42 -8.24 -8.67 18.20
C GLN A 42 -8.03 -7.55 17.16
N ALA A 43 -7.49 -7.88 15.99
CA ALA A 43 -7.34 -6.91 14.90
C ALA A 43 -8.70 -6.37 14.42
N HIS A 44 -9.72 -7.23 14.28
CA HIS A 44 -11.09 -6.82 13.93
C HIS A 44 -11.72 -5.95 15.02
N ASP A 45 -11.64 -6.41 16.28
CA ASP A 45 -12.26 -5.71 17.41
C ASP A 45 -11.66 -4.32 17.61
N THR A 46 -10.33 -4.20 17.46
CA THR A 46 -9.64 -2.92 17.58
C THR A 46 -9.88 -2.03 16.35
N PHE A 47 -10.07 -2.61 15.17
CA PHE A 47 -10.41 -1.83 13.97
C PHE A 47 -11.76 -1.12 14.09
N SER A 48 -12.77 -1.76 14.70
CA SER A 48 -14.08 -1.11 14.92
C SER A 48 -14.02 0.20 15.71
N LYS A 49 -12.93 0.40 16.48
CA LYS A 49 -12.68 1.57 17.32
C LYS A 49 -11.78 2.61 16.64
N LEU A 50 -11.21 2.29 15.48
CA LEU A 50 -10.37 3.22 14.73
C LEU A 50 -11.21 4.35 14.14
N LYS A 51 -10.71 5.58 14.28
CA LYS A 51 -11.30 6.74 13.60
C LYS A 51 -10.78 6.81 12.17
N PRO A 52 -11.64 6.88 11.14
CA PRO A 52 -11.20 6.87 9.74
C PRO A 52 -10.24 8.00 9.33
N ASN A 53 -10.25 9.12 10.05
CA ASN A 53 -9.48 10.33 9.72
C ASN A 53 -8.32 10.59 10.70
N ASP A 54 -7.96 9.61 11.53
CA ASP A 54 -6.93 9.76 12.56
C ASP A 54 -5.68 8.96 12.16
N ALA A 55 -4.70 9.67 11.60
CA ALA A 55 -3.49 9.03 11.07
C ALA A 55 -2.64 8.36 12.15
N ASP A 56 -2.58 8.92 13.36
CA ASP A 56 -1.74 8.40 14.43
C ASP A 56 -2.28 7.06 14.94
N THR A 57 -3.59 6.97 15.17
CA THR A 57 -4.21 5.70 15.56
C THR A 57 -4.11 4.64 14.47
N ILE A 58 -4.26 5.02 13.19
CA ILE A 58 -4.10 4.09 12.06
C ILE A 58 -2.66 3.62 11.92
N ASN A 59 -1.66 4.48 12.13
CA ASN A 59 -0.24 4.08 12.14
C ASN A 59 0.00 3.06 13.26
N ALA A 60 -0.43 3.36 14.50
CA ALA A 60 -0.24 2.47 15.64
C ALA A 60 -0.90 1.10 15.43
N TRP A 61 -2.13 1.08 14.90
CA TRP A 61 -2.81 -0.16 14.56
C TRP A 61 -2.07 -0.93 13.46
N SER A 62 -1.64 -0.24 12.41
CA SER A 62 -0.92 -0.85 11.28
C SER A 62 0.43 -1.43 11.71
N GLU A 63 1.12 -0.77 12.64
CA GLU A 63 2.39 -1.24 13.18
C GLU A 63 2.27 -2.51 14.03
N LYS A 64 1.13 -2.66 14.70
CA LYS A 64 0.82 -3.81 15.56
C LYS A 64 0.33 -5.01 14.74
N HIS A 65 -0.51 -4.77 13.73
CA HIS A 65 -1.26 -5.84 13.06
C HIS A 65 -0.81 -6.17 11.64
N LEU A 66 -0.02 -5.31 10.97
CA LEU A 66 0.42 -5.59 9.60
C LEU A 66 1.86 -6.10 9.54
N ASP A 67 2.06 -7.16 8.77
CA ASP A 67 3.40 -7.62 8.39
C ASP A 67 4.04 -6.68 7.34
N LYS A 68 5.30 -6.94 6.99
CA LYS A 68 6.05 -6.13 6.03
C LYS A 68 5.42 -6.14 4.62
N ALA A 69 4.82 -7.26 4.21
CA ALA A 69 4.22 -7.40 2.88
C ALA A 69 2.90 -6.64 2.77
N GLN A 70 2.06 -6.71 3.81
CA GLN A 70 0.83 -5.94 3.96
C GLN A 70 1.12 -4.45 4.07
N TRP A 71 2.17 -4.06 4.80
CA TRP A 71 2.65 -2.68 4.80
C TRP A 71 2.98 -2.19 3.39
N LYS A 72 3.74 -2.98 2.61
CA LYS A 72 4.03 -2.64 1.21
C LYS A 72 2.75 -2.48 0.38
N LYS A 73 1.76 -3.36 0.56
CA LYS A 73 0.46 -3.28 -0.12
C LYS A 73 -0.33 -2.03 0.27
N LEU A 74 -0.39 -1.70 1.56
CA LEU A 74 -1.06 -0.50 2.09
C LEU A 74 -0.41 0.77 1.53
N LYS A 75 0.91 0.88 1.59
CA LYS A 75 1.64 2.01 1.00
C LYS A 75 1.31 2.18 -0.49
N ASN A 76 1.29 1.07 -1.23
CA ASN A 76 0.99 1.10 -2.66
C ASN A 76 -0.48 1.48 -2.95
N SER A 77 -1.43 1.06 -2.12
CA SER A 77 -2.83 1.44 -2.28
C SER A 77 -3.04 2.93 -2.02
N ILE A 78 -2.40 3.49 -0.99
CA ILE A 78 -2.40 4.93 -0.71
C ILE A 78 -1.77 5.71 -1.87
N ARG A 79 -0.63 5.26 -2.40
CA ARG A 79 0.01 5.86 -3.58
C ARG A 79 -0.92 5.85 -4.80
N ALA A 80 -1.59 4.72 -5.06
CA ALA A 80 -2.54 4.61 -6.16
C ALA A 80 -3.74 5.54 -5.98
N TYR A 81 -4.24 5.67 -4.75
CA TYR A 81 -5.34 6.60 -4.43
C TYR A 81 -4.93 8.06 -4.62
N ARG A 82 -3.75 8.46 -4.13
CA ARG A 82 -3.20 9.80 -4.37
C ARG A 82 -3.02 10.08 -5.87
N LEU A 83 -2.53 9.10 -6.62
CA LEU A 83 -2.41 9.23 -8.07
C LEU A 83 -3.80 9.40 -8.71
N LYS A 84 -4.82 8.68 -8.25
CA LYS A 84 -6.19 8.84 -8.73
C LYS A 84 -6.72 10.25 -8.45
N LEU A 85 -6.57 10.77 -7.23
CA LEU A 85 -6.99 12.14 -6.90
C LEU A 85 -6.25 13.18 -7.75
N LYS A 86 -4.93 13.02 -7.94
CA LYS A 86 -4.17 13.89 -8.85
C LYS A 86 -4.68 13.84 -10.29
N ARG A 87 -5.19 12.71 -10.79
CA ARG A 87 -5.82 12.65 -12.12
C ARG A 87 -7.17 13.35 -12.18
N GLU A 88 -7.92 13.31 -11.08
CA GLU A 88 -9.21 14.01 -10.99
C GLU A 88 -9.00 15.53 -10.92
N ASP A 89 -7.94 15.98 -10.25
CA ASP A 89 -7.57 17.40 -10.12
C ASP A 89 -6.73 17.92 -11.31
N ASP A 90 -5.99 17.06 -12.00
CA ASP A 90 -5.08 17.39 -13.09
C ASP A 90 -5.39 16.53 -14.32
N LEU A 91 -6.18 17.10 -15.24
CA LEU A 91 -6.58 16.49 -16.52
C LEU A 91 -5.39 16.12 -17.44
N THR A 92 -4.17 16.50 -17.07
CA THR A 92 -2.94 16.22 -17.84
C THR A 92 -2.27 14.89 -17.45
N LEU A 93 -2.63 14.28 -16.32
CA LEU A 93 -2.08 12.99 -15.87
C LEU A 93 -2.79 11.80 -16.55
N ASP A 94 -2.62 11.68 -17.86
CA ASP A 94 -3.13 10.53 -18.63
C ASP A 94 -2.27 9.28 -18.37
N VAL A 95 -2.68 8.45 -17.40
CA VAL A 95 -2.00 7.18 -17.13
C VAL A 95 -2.45 6.12 -18.12
N LYS A 96 -1.56 5.83 -19.06
CA LYS A 96 -1.79 4.84 -20.12
C LYS A 96 -1.55 3.41 -19.64
N ARG A 97 -2.45 2.51 -20.04
CA ARG A 97 -2.18 1.06 -19.96
C ARG A 97 -1.31 0.68 -21.15
N ILE A 98 -0.17 0.05 -20.87
CA ILE A 98 0.73 -0.46 -21.89
C ILE A 98 0.81 -1.98 -21.78
N ALA A 99 0.85 -2.66 -22.92
CA ALA A 99 1.16 -4.08 -22.99
C ALA A 99 2.66 -4.24 -23.25
N ILE A 100 3.34 -5.05 -22.44
CA ILE A 100 4.76 -5.38 -22.62
C ILE A 100 4.95 -6.89 -22.55
N LYS A 101 5.99 -7.39 -23.21
CA LYS A 101 6.31 -8.83 -23.22
C LYS A 101 6.59 -9.31 -21.80
N VAL A 102 6.06 -10.50 -21.46
CA VAL A 102 6.18 -11.10 -20.11
C VAL A 102 7.63 -11.13 -19.59
N PRO A 103 8.66 -11.51 -20.37
CA PRO A 103 10.04 -11.52 -19.89
C PRO A 103 10.57 -10.12 -19.52
N VAL A 104 10.13 -9.08 -20.23
CA VAL A 104 10.53 -7.69 -19.97
C VAL A 104 9.90 -7.20 -18.68
N TYR A 105 8.60 -7.48 -18.48
CA TYR A 105 7.91 -7.18 -17.24
C TYR A 105 8.58 -7.85 -16.03
N GLY A 106 8.98 -9.12 -16.16
CA GLY A 106 9.66 -9.85 -15.09
C GLY A 106 10.95 -9.17 -14.63
N ARG A 107 11.79 -8.71 -15.59
CA ARG A 107 13.04 -7.99 -15.30
C ARG A 107 12.79 -6.63 -14.66
N LEU A 108 11.85 -5.86 -15.21
CA LEU A 108 11.47 -4.55 -14.65
C LEU A 108 10.94 -4.68 -13.22
N LYS A 109 10.12 -5.69 -12.96
CA LYS A 109 9.59 -5.96 -11.62
C LYS A 109 10.69 -6.34 -10.63
N ALA A 110 11.61 -7.23 -11.02
CA ALA A 110 12.75 -7.60 -10.17
C ALA A 110 13.62 -6.38 -9.83
N LEU A 111 13.83 -5.48 -10.79
CA LEU A 111 14.59 -4.25 -10.58
C LEU A 111 13.86 -3.27 -9.65
N ALA A 112 12.56 -3.06 -9.88
CA ALA A 112 11.72 -2.23 -9.03
C ALA A 112 11.68 -2.75 -7.58
N ASP A 113 11.58 -4.07 -7.41
CA ASP A 113 11.63 -4.71 -6.08
C ASP A 113 13.00 -4.53 -5.42
N LYS A 114 14.11 -4.65 -6.17
CA LYS A 114 15.46 -4.39 -5.66
C LYS A 114 15.65 -2.95 -5.21
N ARG A 115 15.07 -1.99 -5.94
CA ARG A 115 15.13 -0.54 -5.62
C ARG A 115 14.05 -0.10 -4.63
N ASN A 116 13.11 -0.97 -4.31
CA ASN A 116 11.94 -0.67 -3.47
C ASN A 116 11.10 0.51 -4.02
N GLU A 117 10.97 0.55 -5.35
CA GLU A 117 10.28 1.57 -6.13
C GLU A 117 9.08 0.98 -6.88
N GLY A 118 8.21 1.85 -7.42
CA GLY A 118 7.20 1.46 -8.39
C GLY A 118 7.79 1.23 -9.79
N LEU A 119 7.06 0.51 -10.66
CA LEU A 119 7.49 0.28 -12.05
C LEU A 119 7.67 1.60 -12.83
N SER A 120 6.77 2.58 -12.64
CA SER A 120 6.88 3.89 -13.29
C SER A 120 8.12 4.66 -12.82
N GLU A 121 8.34 4.75 -11.50
CA GLU A 121 9.55 5.36 -10.90
C GLU A 121 10.83 4.67 -11.45
N THR A 122 10.80 3.34 -11.56
CA THR A 122 11.93 2.56 -12.10
C THR A 122 12.20 2.90 -13.57
N VAL A 123 11.16 3.03 -14.39
CA VAL A 123 11.29 3.39 -15.82
C VAL A 123 11.79 4.82 -15.98
N GLU A 124 11.25 5.77 -15.22
CA GLU A 124 11.71 7.17 -15.22
C GLU A 124 13.19 7.26 -14.86
N HIS A 125 13.62 6.57 -13.80
CA HIS A 125 15.03 6.50 -13.44
C HIS A 125 15.90 5.89 -14.56
N LEU A 126 15.45 4.81 -15.19
CA LEU A 126 16.21 4.21 -16.30
C LEU A 126 16.36 5.17 -17.49
N LEU A 127 15.30 5.93 -17.81
CA LEU A 127 15.30 6.88 -18.91
C LEU A 127 16.07 8.17 -18.60
N SER A 128 16.17 8.57 -17.33
CA SER A 128 16.93 9.75 -16.92
C SER A 128 18.44 9.54 -16.91
N TYR A 129 18.92 8.28 -16.86
CA TYR A 129 20.34 7.94 -16.91
C TYR A 129 20.93 7.98 -18.33
N ASP A 130 20.11 8.07 -19.37
CA ASP A 130 20.51 8.20 -20.79
C ASP A 130 20.60 9.67 -21.27
N ARG A 131 20.75 10.63 -20.35
CA ARG A 131 21.08 12.04 -20.63
C ARG A 131 22.39 12.43 -19.95
#